data_AF-A0A7S0UGH7-F1
#
_entry.id   AF-A0A7S0UGH7-F1
#
_cell.length_a   1.000
_cell.length_b   1.000
_cell.length_c   1.000
_cell.angle_alpha   90.00
_cell.angle_beta   90.00
_cell.angle_gamma   90.00
#
_symmetry.space_group_name_H-M   'P 1'
#
loop_
_entity.id
_entity.type
_entity.pdbx_description
1 polymer ?
#
loop_
_entity_poly.entity_id
_entity_poly.type
_entity_poly.pdbx_seq_one_letter_code
_entity_poly.pdbx_strand_id
1 'polypeptide(L)'
;LLPHNIAQFVKITVKMQSTKSIIKSATKVASRAYSSSSKVEARKFFVGGNWKCNGTVSQAKELVSMLNQSTLSTDTEVVVCPSQLHVQGVTETLRGDVAVGVQDVWTEGNGAFTGETSADMVADMGVKWTLAGHSERRGKGESNEEVAAKAKYALDKGIKVLACCGEPLENREAGTTNDFVFPQIKAYADVFSAEDWKNIVIAYEPIWAIGTGLTATPEQAQDTHADIRKYLGEIAGADVAANTRILYGGSANAATAPGLSAKPDIDGFLVGGASLKPEFADIVNCQGTENSLKPVNIGINGFGRIGRLVMRAAQNDPMVNIVGINDPFIGTEYMEYMFKHDTTHGIYPGTVKCIDDKHIEIDGKQIRVFEEMDPAKIAWGDAGVDYVVESTG
;
A
#
# COMPACT_ATOMS: atom_id res chain seq x y z
N LEU A 1 -25.74 22.36 1.70
CA LEU A 1 -24.82 23.44 2.07
C LEU A 1 -24.84 23.59 3.59
N LEU A 2 -24.04 22.78 4.28
CA LEU A 2 -23.69 22.96 5.70
C LEU A 2 -22.30 23.62 5.74
N PRO A 3 -22.04 24.59 6.63
CA PRO A 3 -20.78 25.33 6.62
C PRO A 3 -19.62 24.46 7.12
N HIS A 4 -18.53 24.47 6.37
CA HIS A 4 -17.29 23.69 6.57
C HIS A 4 -16.43 24.10 7.78
N ASN A 5 -17.00 24.58 8.89
CA ASN A 5 -16.22 25.32 9.92
C ASN A 5 -16.32 24.79 11.36
N ILE A 6 -16.61 23.51 11.59
CA ILE A 6 -16.62 22.95 12.96
C ILE A 6 -15.80 21.66 12.99
N ALA A 7 -14.56 21.76 13.48
CA ALA A 7 -13.77 20.60 13.86
C ALA A 7 -14.47 19.89 15.04
N GLN A 8 -14.43 18.55 15.07
CA GLN A 8 -15.01 17.80 16.18
C GLN A 8 -14.09 17.84 17.40
N PHE A 9 -14.61 18.31 18.53
CA PHE A 9 -13.88 18.34 19.81
C PHE A 9 -13.95 16.97 20.48
N VAL A 10 -12.79 16.33 20.67
CA VAL A 10 -12.67 15.09 21.44
C VAL A 10 -12.03 15.41 22.79
N LYS A 11 -12.80 15.29 23.87
CA LYS A 11 -12.30 15.49 25.24
C LYS A 11 -11.70 14.19 25.76
N ILE A 12 -10.37 14.07 25.77
CA ILE A 12 -9.67 12.92 26.35
C ILE A 12 -9.70 13.05 27.88
N THR A 13 -10.58 12.30 28.54
CA THR A 13 -10.55 12.16 30.00
C THR A 13 -9.70 10.94 30.35
N VAL A 14 -8.53 11.12 30.94
CA VAL A 14 -7.71 10.03 31.45
C VAL A 14 -8.44 9.36 32.62
N LYS A 15 -9.09 8.23 32.36
CA LYS A 15 -9.62 7.32 33.40
C LYS A 15 -8.79 6.05 33.43
N MET A 16 -8.15 5.78 34.57
CA MET A 16 -7.59 4.46 34.88
C MET A 16 -8.70 3.39 34.76
N GLN A 17 -8.43 2.33 34.00
CA GLN A 17 -9.39 1.28 33.66
C GLN A 17 -9.73 0.38 34.86
N SER A 18 -10.98 -0.08 34.89
CA SER A 18 -11.34 -1.39 35.46
C SER A 18 -12.15 -2.19 34.43
N THR A 19 -11.86 -3.48 34.34
CA THR A 19 -12.32 -4.48 33.37
C THR A 19 -13.82 -4.86 33.49
N LYS A 20 -14.49 -5.09 32.33
CA LYS A 20 -15.35 -6.26 31.98
C LYS A 20 -16.22 -6.05 30.71
N SER A 21 -15.85 -6.77 29.65
CA SER A 21 -16.60 -7.64 28.71
C SER A 21 -18.06 -7.39 28.22
N ILE A 22 -18.31 -7.78 26.94
CA ILE A 22 -19.35 -8.73 26.42
C ILE A 22 -20.49 -8.23 25.43
N ILE A 23 -20.43 -8.81 24.19
CA ILE A 23 -21.42 -9.18 23.10
C ILE A 23 -22.17 -8.14 22.21
N LYS A 24 -22.10 -8.32 20.86
CA LYS A 24 -23.14 -9.01 20.02
C LYS A 24 -22.88 -9.01 18.49
N SER A 25 -22.75 -10.23 17.96
CA SER A 25 -23.02 -10.62 16.56
C SER A 25 -24.52 -10.75 16.32
N ALA A 26 -25.07 -10.16 15.24
CA ALA A 26 -26.31 -10.58 14.59
C ALA A 26 -26.62 -9.80 13.29
N THR A 27 -25.88 -10.02 12.20
CA THR A 27 -26.33 -9.55 10.86
C THR A 27 -25.91 -10.43 9.67
N LYS A 28 -25.17 -11.53 9.87
CA LYS A 28 -24.47 -12.23 8.78
C LYS A 28 -25.20 -13.42 8.12
N VAL A 29 -26.51 -13.62 8.32
CA VAL A 29 -27.19 -14.87 7.90
C VAL A 29 -28.26 -14.69 6.80
N ALA A 30 -28.64 -13.47 6.40
CA ALA A 30 -29.79 -13.29 5.50
C ALA A 30 -29.48 -13.18 4.00
N SER A 31 -28.22 -13.04 3.55
CA SER A 31 -27.90 -12.76 2.13
C SER A 31 -27.40 -13.97 1.31
N ARG A 32 -27.24 -15.16 1.91
CA ARG A 32 -26.53 -16.28 1.27
C ARG A 32 -27.42 -17.27 0.49
N ALA A 33 -28.72 -16.99 0.33
CA ALA A 33 -29.69 -17.99 -0.17
C ALA A 33 -30.27 -17.72 -1.56
N TYR A 34 -29.76 -16.78 -2.35
CA TYR A 34 -30.28 -16.50 -3.71
C TYR A 34 -29.15 -16.23 -4.71
N SER A 35 -28.46 -17.28 -5.18
CA SER A 35 -27.67 -17.28 -6.43
C SER A 35 -27.03 -18.68 -6.63
N SER A 36 -27.82 -19.74 -6.74
CA SER A 36 -27.34 -21.03 -7.27
C SER A 36 -27.74 -21.15 -8.74
N SER A 37 -26.87 -20.71 -9.63
CA SER A 37 -26.93 -20.99 -11.07
C SER A 37 -25.53 -20.80 -11.67
N SER A 38 -24.82 -21.91 -11.86
CA SER A 38 -23.67 -22.10 -12.78
C SER A 38 -22.67 -20.93 -12.93
N LYS A 39 -22.09 -20.45 -11.82
CA LYS A 39 -20.94 -19.54 -11.88
C LYS A 39 -19.66 -20.37 -11.93
N VAL A 40 -18.87 -20.18 -12.99
CA VAL A 40 -17.41 -20.29 -12.88
C VAL A 40 -17.03 -19.50 -11.61
N GLU A 41 -16.35 -20.11 -10.64
CA GLU A 41 -15.95 -19.36 -9.45
C GLU A 41 -15.17 -18.13 -9.93
N ALA A 42 -15.65 -16.94 -9.55
CA ALA A 42 -14.99 -15.71 -9.93
C ALA A 42 -13.58 -15.71 -9.34
N ARG A 43 -12.57 -15.38 -10.15
CA ARG A 43 -11.17 -15.31 -9.70
C ARG A 43 -11.09 -14.34 -8.53
N LYS A 44 -10.45 -14.78 -7.44
CA LYS A 44 -10.27 -13.93 -6.25
C LYS A 44 -9.47 -12.69 -6.65
N PHE A 45 -9.97 -11.51 -6.25
CA PHE A 45 -9.29 -10.25 -6.52
C PHE A 45 -7.93 -10.21 -5.82
N PHE A 46 -6.94 -9.58 -6.44
CA PHE A 46 -5.56 -9.57 -5.94
C PHE A 46 -4.96 -8.17 -6.00
N VAL A 47 -4.34 -7.71 -4.92
CA VAL A 47 -3.65 -6.42 -4.90
C VAL A 47 -2.23 -6.60 -4.38
N GLY A 48 -1.26 -6.42 -5.28
CA GLY A 48 0.17 -6.35 -4.99
C GLY A 48 0.61 -4.91 -4.75
N GLY A 49 1.43 -4.66 -3.73
CA GLY A 49 2.11 -3.39 -3.49
C GLY A 49 3.62 -3.53 -3.69
N ASN A 50 4.15 -3.05 -4.82
CA ASN A 50 5.58 -3.04 -5.09
C ASN A 50 6.21 -1.74 -4.56
N TRP A 51 6.94 -1.82 -3.45
CA TRP A 51 7.57 -0.66 -2.82
C TRP A 51 8.80 -0.16 -3.59
N LYS A 52 9.29 -0.95 -4.56
CA LYS A 52 10.49 -0.67 -5.37
C LYS A 52 11.70 -0.32 -4.49
N CYS A 53 12.62 0.48 -5.03
CA CYS A 53 13.78 1.00 -4.31
C CYS A 53 13.41 2.21 -3.42
N ASN A 54 12.47 2.03 -2.48
CA ASN A 54 12.06 3.07 -1.53
C ASN A 54 12.12 2.55 -0.08
N GLY A 55 12.30 3.49 0.85
CA GLY A 55 12.16 3.24 2.27
C GLY A 55 13.48 3.26 3.03
N THR A 56 13.44 3.84 4.22
CA THR A 56 14.32 3.52 5.35
C THR A 56 13.67 2.45 6.23
N VAL A 57 14.38 1.92 7.22
CA VAL A 57 13.80 1.03 8.25
C VAL A 57 12.63 1.70 8.97
N SER A 58 12.69 3.01 9.24
CA SER A 58 11.55 3.74 9.86
C SER A 58 10.35 3.78 8.94
N GLN A 59 10.56 4.16 7.68
CA GLN A 59 9.49 4.23 6.68
C GLN A 59 8.85 2.85 6.45
N ALA A 60 9.64 1.77 6.39
CA ALA A 60 9.10 0.41 6.29
C ALA A 60 8.20 0.06 7.50
N LYS A 61 8.61 0.44 8.72
CA LYS A 61 7.78 0.26 9.93
C LYS A 61 6.51 1.10 9.90
N GLU A 62 6.58 2.32 9.39
CA GLU A 62 5.40 3.18 9.19
C GLU A 62 4.42 2.54 8.21
N LEU A 63 4.89 2.05 7.05
CA LEU A 63 4.05 1.34 6.08
C LEU A 63 3.37 0.11 6.70
N VAL A 64 4.12 -0.71 7.45
CA VAL A 64 3.57 -1.87 8.17
C VAL A 64 2.54 -1.43 9.20
N SER A 65 2.82 -0.38 9.97
CA SER A 65 1.88 0.17 10.96
C SER A 65 0.57 0.61 10.30
N MET A 66 0.64 1.31 9.17
CA MET A 66 -0.54 1.71 8.40
C MET A 66 -1.38 0.49 7.98
N LEU A 67 -0.74 -0.55 7.42
CA LEU A 67 -1.43 -1.77 7.01
C LEU A 67 -2.05 -2.52 8.20
N ASN A 68 -1.34 -2.60 9.31
CA ASN A 68 -1.81 -3.26 10.55
C ASN A 68 -3.03 -2.55 11.15
N GLN A 69 -3.12 -1.23 11.00
CA GLN A 69 -4.25 -0.45 11.48
C GLN A 69 -5.43 -0.41 10.48
N SER A 70 -5.18 -0.66 9.19
CA SER A 70 -6.20 -0.56 8.13
C SER A 70 -7.27 -1.66 8.24
N THR A 71 -8.48 -1.36 7.76
CA THR A 71 -9.47 -2.40 7.45
C THR A 71 -9.29 -2.81 5.99
N LEU A 72 -9.03 -4.08 5.74
CA LEU A 72 -8.82 -4.63 4.40
C LEU A 72 -9.91 -5.68 4.10
N SER A 73 -10.41 -5.69 2.87
CA SER A 73 -11.42 -6.64 2.43
C SER A 73 -10.89 -8.08 2.45
N THR A 74 -11.69 -9.00 2.98
CA THR A 74 -11.34 -10.43 3.03
C THR A 74 -11.44 -11.11 1.66
N ASP A 75 -12.14 -10.47 0.73
CA ASP A 75 -12.36 -10.98 -0.63
C ASP A 75 -11.17 -10.67 -1.57
N THR A 76 -10.22 -9.84 -1.11
CA THR A 76 -8.98 -9.52 -1.81
C THR A 76 -7.80 -10.29 -1.22
N GLU A 77 -6.96 -10.90 -2.06
CA GLU A 77 -5.63 -11.38 -1.66
C GLU A 77 -4.64 -10.21 -1.75
N VAL A 78 -3.90 -9.95 -0.68
CA VAL A 78 -2.99 -8.79 -0.61
C VAL A 78 -1.55 -9.26 -0.44
N VAL A 79 -0.65 -8.71 -1.24
CA VAL A 79 0.79 -8.99 -1.17
C VAL A 79 1.56 -7.68 -1.18
N VAL A 80 2.58 -7.52 -0.34
CA VAL A 80 3.52 -6.39 -0.41
C VAL A 80 4.94 -6.88 -0.68
N CYS A 81 5.63 -6.18 -1.58
CA CYS A 81 7.00 -6.47 -1.98
C CYS A 81 7.92 -5.32 -1.53
N PRO A 82 8.39 -5.32 -0.26
CA PRO A 82 9.39 -4.36 0.23
C PRO A 82 10.73 -4.52 -0.49
N SER A 83 11.62 -3.53 -0.35
CA SER A 83 13.00 -3.72 -0.83
C SER A 83 13.69 -4.83 -0.04
N GLN A 84 14.67 -5.51 -0.66
CA GLN A 84 15.31 -6.70 -0.10
C GLN A 84 15.85 -6.50 1.32
N LEU A 85 16.33 -5.29 1.64
CA LEU A 85 16.87 -4.92 2.95
C LEU A 85 15.81 -4.91 4.07
N HIS A 86 14.53 -4.80 3.73
CA HIS A 86 13.43 -4.65 4.69
C HIS A 86 12.54 -5.88 4.79
N VAL A 87 12.71 -6.90 3.91
CA VAL A 87 11.80 -8.06 3.83
C VAL A 87 11.65 -8.77 5.17
N GLN A 88 12.76 -9.04 5.88
CA GLN A 88 12.71 -9.72 7.17
C GLN A 88 11.89 -8.93 8.20
N GLY A 89 12.21 -7.64 8.41
CA GLY A 89 11.52 -6.80 9.39
C GLY A 89 10.04 -6.61 9.08
N VAL A 90 9.67 -6.53 7.79
CA VAL A 90 8.27 -6.51 7.36
C VAL A 90 7.59 -7.84 7.66
N THR A 91 8.22 -8.97 7.33
CA THR A 91 7.67 -10.33 7.57
C THR A 91 7.41 -10.59 9.06
N GLU A 92 8.27 -10.09 9.94
CA GLU A 92 8.14 -10.28 11.40
C GLU A 92 7.00 -9.46 12.04
N THR A 93 6.59 -8.35 11.42
CA THR A 93 5.70 -7.35 12.05
C THR A 93 4.39 -7.09 11.32
N LEU A 94 4.27 -7.56 10.07
CA LEU A 94 3.06 -7.41 9.27
C LEU A 94 1.95 -8.37 9.73
N ARG A 95 0.71 -7.88 9.71
CA ARG A 95 -0.50 -8.67 9.91
C ARG A 95 -0.55 -9.92 9.01
N GLY A 96 -1.08 -11.01 9.55
CA GLY A 96 -1.00 -12.34 8.91
C GLY A 96 -1.90 -12.58 7.70
N ASP A 97 -2.85 -11.68 7.41
CA ASP A 97 -3.73 -11.69 6.24
C ASP A 97 -3.15 -10.94 5.03
N VAL A 98 -1.99 -10.30 5.17
CA VAL A 98 -1.21 -9.71 4.06
C VAL A 98 0.07 -10.52 3.88
N ALA A 99 0.29 -11.07 2.68
CA ALA A 99 1.51 -11.81 2.42
C ALA A 99 2.67 -10.86 2.09
N VAL A 100 3.89 -11.31 2.37
CA VAL A 100 5.12 -10.65 1.92
C VAL A 100 5.66 -11.36 0.69
N GLY A 101 6.19 -10.58 -0.25
CA GLY A 101 6.96 -11.06 -1.39
C GLY A 101 8.31 -10.33 -1.51
N VAL A 102 9.19 -10.83 -2.38
CA VAL A 102 10.41 -10.12 -2.78
C VAL A 102 10.27 -9.50 -4.17
N GLN A 103 11.13 -8.54 -4.48
CA GLN A 103 11.07 -7.77 -5.73
C GLN A 103 11.76 -8.44 -6.92
N ASP A 104 12.61 -9.43 -6.66
CA ASP A 104 13.33 -10.22 -7.67
C ASP A 104 13.97 -11.44 -7.00
N VAL A 105 14.30 -12.44 -7.80
CA VAL A 105 15.12 -13.59 -7.38
C VAL A 105 16.09 -13.98 -8.49
N TRP A 106 17.18 -14.61 -8.08
CA TRP A 106 18.16 -15.19 -8.97
C TRP A 106 17.60 -16.39 -9.75
N THR A 107 18.22 -16.68 -10.89
CA THR A 107 17.89 -17.80 -11.77
C THR A 107 18.31 -19.16 -11.22
N GLU A 108 19.25 -19.18 -10.29
CA GLU A 108 19.81 -20.39 -9.71
C GLU A 108 19.73 -20.41 -8.17
N GLY A 109 20.16 -21.53 -7.59
CA GLY A 109 20.27 -21.68 -6.14
C GLY A 109 21.46 -20.95 -5.54
N ASN A 110 21.77 -21.28 -4.29
CA ASN A 110 22.92 -20.72 -3.59
C ASN A 110 24.23 -21.03 -4.33
N GLY A 111 25.06 -20.00 -4.53
CA GLY A 111 26.29 -20.13 -5.31
C GLY A 111 27.14 -18.86 -5.31
N ALA A 112 28.11 -18.79 -6.22
CA ALA A 112 29.05 -17.68 -6.34
C ALA A 112 28.48 -16.50 -7.14
N PHE A 113 27.36 -15.94 -6.67
CA PHE A 113 26.61 -14.87 -7.32
C PHE A 113 26.49 -13.65 -6.40
N THR A 114 27.60 -12.91 -6.23
CA THR A 114 27.67 -11.78 -5.29
C THR A 114 26.61 -10.73 -5.59
N GLY A 115 25.74 -10.46 -4.62
CA GLY A 115 24.67 -9.46 -4.71
C GLY A 115 23.30 -10.05 -5.07
N GLU A 116 23.25 -11.31 -5.50
CA GLU A 116 22.02 -11.98 -5.87
C GLU A 116 21.29 -12.59 -4.65
N THR A 117 19.96 -12.71 -4.77
CA THR A 117 19.11 -13.39 -3.78
C THR A 117 18.50 -14.63 -4.43
N SER A 118 18.83 -15.83 -3.93
CA SER A 118 18.24 -17.06 -4.45
C SER A 118 16.82 -17.30 -3.93
N ALA A 119 16.03 -18.08 -4.69
CA ALA A 119 14.74 -18.56 -4.22
C ALA A 119 14.84 -19.41 -2.94
N ASP A 120 15.94 -20.14 -2.74
CA ASP A 120 16.19 -20.89 -1.50
C ASP A 120 16.25 -19.99 -0.26
N MET A 121 16.94 -18.85 -0.35
CA MET A 121 17.01 -17.87 0.75
C MET A 121 15.64 -17.28 1.08
N VAL A 122 14.83 -17.01 0.05
CA VAL A 122 13.48 -16.46 0.21
C VAL A 122 12.54 -17.48 0.85
N ALA A 123 12.63 -18.74 0.44
CA ALA A 123 11.82 -19.83 0.98
C ALA A 123 12.15 -20.09 2.46
N ASP A 124 13.43 -20.05 2.83
CA ASP A 124 13.90 -20.21 4.23
C ASP A 124 13.35 -19.12 5.15
N MET A 125 13.26 -17.87 4.67
CA MET A 125 12.64 -16.76 5.39
C MET A 125 11.11 -16.89 5.52
N GLY A 126 10.50 -17.91 4.91
CA GLY A 126 9.05 -18.14 4.95
C GLY A 126 8.24 -17.25 4.01
N VAL A 127 8.90 -16.44 3.18
CA VAL A 127 8.26 -15.59 2.17
C VAL A 127 7.68 -16.45 1.04
N LYS A 128 6.50 -16.06 0.54
CA LYS A 128 5.67 -16.90 -0.35
C LYS A 128 5.51 -16.38 -1.76
N TRP A 129 5.98 -15.16 -2.04
CA TRP A 129 5.81 -14.51 -3.33
C TRP A 129 7.12 -13.90 -3.83
N THR A 130 7.29 -13.86 -5.14
CA THR A 130 8.32 -13.04 -5.81
C THR A 130 7.72 -12.35 -7.03
N LEU A 131 8.21 -11.15 -7.33
CA LEU A 131 8.08 -10.57 -8.66
C LEU A 131 9.10 -11.22 -9.59
N ALA A 132 8.75 -11.37 -10.87
CA ALA A 132 9.66 -11.79 -11.93
C ALA A 132 9.38 -10.95 -13.19
N GLY A 133 10.45 -10.40 -13.79
CA GLY A 133 10.34 -9.69 -15.06
C GLY A 133 9.66 -8.32 -14.99
N HIS A 134 9.69 -7.65 -13.84
CA HIS A 134 9.19 -6.28 -13.73
C HIS A 134 9.85 -5.40 -14.79
N SER A 135 9.11 -4.46 -15.39
CA SER A 135 9.60 -3.59 -16.47
C SER A 135 10.96 -2.93 -16.20
N GLU A 136 11.22 -2.46 -14.97
CA GLU A 136 12.51 -1.86 -14.55
C GLU A 136 13.69 -2.85 -14.61
N ARG A 137 13.44 -4.15 -14.47
CA ARG A 137 14.46 -5.21 -14.56
C ARG A 137 14.73 -5.59 -16.01
N ARG A 138 13.67 -5.72 -16.82
CA ARG A 138 13.78 -5.89 -18.27
C ARG A 138 14.50 -4.71 -18.93
N GLY A 139 14.22 -3.49 -18.47
CA GLY A 139 14.92 -2.27 -18.89
C GLY A 139 16.42 -2.26 -18.51
N LYS A 140 16.86 -3.13 -17.60
CA LYS A 140 18.27 -3.35 -17.25
C LYS A 140 18.90 -4.54 -18.00
N GLY A 141 18.16 -5.19 -18.90
CA GLY A 141 18.69 -6.21 -19.80
C GLY A 141 18.23 -7.64 -19.53
N GLU A 142 17.31 -7.88 -18.58
CA GLU A 142 16.79 -9.23 -18.36
C GLU A 142 15.97 -9.71 -19.56
N SER A 143 16.40 -10.83 -20.15
CA SER A 143 15.71 -11.44 -21.31
C SER A 143 14.45 -12.20 -20.88
N ASN A 144 13.61 -12.56 -21.85
CA ASN A 144 12.41 -13.37 -21.59
C ASN A 144 12.77 -14.74 -21.02
N GLU A 145 13.84 -15.35 -21.53
CA GLU A 145 14.32 -16.67 -21.15
C GLU A 145 14.90 -16.65 -19.73
N GLU A 146 15.69 -15.62 -19.39
CA GLU A 146 16.23 -15.44 -18.04
C GLU A 146 15.12 -15.24 -17.02
N VAL A 147 14.15 -14.37 -17.33
CA VAL A 147 13.00 -14.09 -16.47
C VAL A 147 12.14 -15.35 -16.26
N ALA A 148 11.89 -16.11 -17.32
CA ALA A 148 11.15 -17.37 -17.23
C ALA A 148 11.90 -18.41 -16.38
N ALA A 149 13.23 -18.51 -16.54
CA ALA A 149 14.05 -19.42 -15.76
C ALA A 149 14.02 -19.10 -14.25
N LYS A 150 14.18 -17.83 -13.84
CA LYS A 150 14.07 -17.45 -12.41
C LYS A 150 12.66 -17.67 -11.86
N ALA A 151 11.62 -17.39 -12.65
CA ALA A 151 10.24 -17.64 -12.24
C ALA A 151 9.99 -19.13 -12.01
N LYS A 152 10.48 -19.99 -12.91
CA LYS A 152 10.37 -21.43 -12.77
C LYS A 152 11.15 -21.94 -11.55
N TYR A 153 12.36 -21.42 -11.33
CA TYR A 153 13.16 -21.78 -10.16
C TYR A 153 12.46 -21.40 -8.85
N ALA A 154 11.84 -20.21 -8.79
CA ALA A 154 11.04 -19.79 -7.63
C ALA A 154 9.89 -20.78 -7.34
N LEU A 155 9.15 -21.17 -8.37
CA LEU A 155 8.07 -22.17 -8.24
C LEU A 155 8.58 -23.51 -7.71
N ASP A 156 9.74 -23.98 -8.20
CA ASP A 156 10.37 -25.23 -7.74
C ASP A 156 10.78 -25.18 -6.26
N LYS A 157 10.92 -23.98 -5.69
CA LYS A 157 11.15 -23.75 -4.26
C LYS A 157 9.88 -23.46 -3.47
N GLY A 158 8.70 -23.59 -4.09
CA GLY A 158 7.40 -23.35 -3.46
C GLY A 158 7.07 -21.87 -3.28
N ILE A 159 7.72 -20.97 -4.03
CA ILE A 159 7.44 -19.54 -4.04
C ILE A 159 6.53 -19.24 -5.24
N LYS A 160 5.40 -18.59 -4.97
CA LYS A 160 4.46 -18.13 -6.00
C LYS A 160 5.02 -16.93 -6.75
N VAL A 161 4.63 -16.73 -8.01
CA VAL A 161 5.23 -15.70 -8.86
C VAL A 161 4.18 -14.71 -9.37
N LEU A 162 4.51 -13.42 -9.21
CA LEU A 162 3.92 -12.31 -9.93
C LEU A 162 4.73 -12.09 -11.21
N ALA A 163 4.26 -12.67 -12.31
CA ALA A 163 4.92 -12.69 -13.61
C ALA A 163 4.58 -11.42 -14.39
N CYS A 164 5.52 -10.48 -14.46
CA CYS A 164 5.31 -9.19 -15.11
C CYS A 164 5.55 -9.28 -16.63
N CYS A 165 4.72 -8.54 -17.38
CA CYS A 165 4.82 -8.34 -18.81
C CYS A 165 4.27 -6.97 -19.22
N GLY A 166 4.68 -6.42 -20.35
CA GLY A 166 4.14 -5.16 -20.85
C GLY A 166 4.99 -4.53 -21.94
N GLU A 167 4.44 -3.51 -22.60
CA GLU A 167 5.02 -2.84 -23.76
C GLU A 167 5.36 -1.37 -23.51
N PRO A 168 6.37 -0.81 -24.22
CA PRO A 168 6.67 0.61 -24.19
C PRO A 168 5.69 1.43 -25.05
N LEU A 169 5.72 2.76 -24.94
CA LEU A 169 4.75 3.65 -25.59
C LEU A 169 4.74 3.47 -27.11
N GLU A 170 5.92 3.27 -27.71
CA GLU A 170 6.11 3.15 -29.14
C GLU A 170 5.34 1.96 -29.72
N ASN A 171 5.31 0.83 -28.99
CA ASN A 171 4.54 -0.35 -29.39
C ASN A 171 3.03 -0.10 -29.29
N ARG A 172 2.60 0.64 -28.26
CA ARG A 172 1.19 1.01 -28.10
C ARG A 172 0.72 1.90 -29.24
N GLU A 173 1.50 2.94 -29.57
CA GLU A 173 1.19 3.88 -30.65
C GLU A 173 1.26 3.23 -32.04
N ALA A 174 2.14 2.25 -32.22
CA ALA A 174 2.25 1.46 -33.46
C ALA A 174 1.19 0.37 -33.61
N GLY A 175 0.37 0.10 -32.58
CA GLY A 175 -0.61 -1.00 -32.60
C GLY A 175 0.02 -2.40 -32.52
N THR A 176 1.25 -2.50 -32.02
CA THR A 176 2.04 -3.74 -31.91
C THR A 176 2.19 -4.20 -30.46
N THR A 177 1.25 -3.83 -29.57
CA THR A 177 1.24 -4.23 -28.15
C THR A 177 1.37 -5.75 -28.01
N ASN A 178 0.56 -6.52 -28.74
CA ASN A 178 0.54 -7.98 -28.61
C ASN A 178 1.81 -8.63 -29.20
N ASP A 179 2.40 -8.06 -30.26
CA ASP A 179 3.67 -8.53 -30.82
C ASP A 179 4.82 -8.41 -29.81
N PHE A 180 4.72 -7.46 -28.87
CA PHE A 180 5.70 -7.27 -27.80
C PHE A 180 5.39 -8.10 -26.55
N VAL A 181 4.12 -8.17 -26.13
CA VAL A 181 3.70 -8.81 -24.88
C VAL A 181 3.64 -10.33 -25.00
N PHE A 182 3.12 -10.87 -26.12
CA PHE A 182 2.92 -12.32 -26.26
C PHE A 182 4.22 -13.13 -26.17
N PRO A 183 5.37 -12.71 -26.74
CA PRO A 183 6.64 -13.40 -26.52
C PRO A 183 7.06 -13.49 -25.04
N GLN A 184 6.72 -12.48 -24.23
CA GLN A 184 7.02 -12.49 -22.79
C GLN A 184 6.16 -13.52 -22.06
N ILE A 185 4.86 -13.57 -22.36
CA ILE A 185 3.93 -14.57 -21.82
C ILE A 185 4.31 -15.98 -22.26
N LYS A 186 4.70 -16.14 -23.53
CA LYS A 186 5.11 -17.40 -24.11
C LYS A 186 6.34 -17.98 -23.43
N ALA A 187 7.33 -17.17 -23.09
CA ALA A 187 8.52 -17.63 -22.39
C ALA A 187 8.19 -18.24 -21.01
N TYR A 188 7.25 -17.66 -20.26
CA TYR A 188 6.74 -18.27 -19.03
C TYR A 188 6.03 -19.60 -19.31
N ALA A 189 5.13 -19.62 -20.29
CA ALA A 189 4.37 -20.82 -20.67
C ALA A 189 5.28 -21.98 -21.14
N ASP A 190 6.43 -21.67 -21.73
CA ASP A 190 7.38 -22.68 -22.22
C ASP A 190 8.11 -23.44 -21.10
N VAL A 191 8.16 -22.87 -19.90
CA VAL A 191 8.83 -23.49 -18.74
C VAL A 191 7.86 -23.94 -17.65
N PHE A 192 6.61 -23.47 -17.66
CA PHE A 192 5.59 -23.82 -16.68
C PHE A 192 4.80 -25.05 -17.10
N SER A 193 4.56 -25.95 -16.15
CA SER A 193 3.55 -26.99 -16.28
C SER A 193 2.14 -26.43 -16.06
N ALA A 194 1.11 -27.19 -16.41
CA ALA A 194 -0.28 -26.81 -16.12
C ALA A 194 -0.55 -26.62 -14.62
N GLU A 195 0.15 -27.35 -13.74
CA GLU A 195 0.00 -27.23 -12.29
C GLU A 195 0.65 -25.95 -11.74
N ASP A 196 1.78 -25.54 -12.34
CA ASP A 196 2.50 -24.34 -11.93
C ASP A 196 1.64 -23.08 -12.02
N TRP A 197 0.74 -23.00 -13.00
CA TRP A 197 -0.17 -21.87 -13.20
C TRP A 197 -1.08 -21.57 -12.00
N LYS A 198 -1.33 -22.52 -11.11
CA LYS A 198 -2.07 -22.28 -9.85
C LYS A 198 -1.33 -21.34 -8.89
N ASN A 199 -0.01 -21.24 -9.06
CA ASN A 199 0.89 -20.41 -8.26
C ASN A 199 1.41 -19.19 -9.04
N ILE A 200 0.81 -18.88 -10.19
CA ILE A 200 1.14 -17.73 -11.02
C ILE A 200 0.02 -16.68 -10.95
N VAL A 201 0.44 -15.43 -10.98
CA VAL A 201 -0.39 -14.27 -11.27
C VAL A 201 0.34 -13.43 -12.32
N ILE A 202 -0.32 -13.08 -13.42
CA ILE A 202 0.27 -12.20 -14.43
C ILE A 202 0.04 -10.75 -14.00
N ALA A 203 1.06 -9.91 -14.10
CA ALA A 203 0.93 -8.46 -13.95
C ALA A 203 1.20 -7.77 -15.29
N TYR A 204 0.15 -7.29 -15.95
CA TYR A 204 0.27 -6.50 -17.17
C TYR A 204 0.60 -5.04 -16.84
N GLU A 205 1.80 -4.63 -17.23
CA GLU A 205 2.46 -3.38 -16.91
C GLU A 205 2.62 -2.54 -18.19
N PRO A 206 1.61 -1.75 -18.64
CA PRO A 206 1.82 -0.81 -19.73
C PRO A 206 2.93 0.17 -19.32
N ILE A 207 4.15 -0.02 -19.84
CA ILE A 207 5.38 0.62 -19.32
C ILE A 207 5.24 2.14 -19.39
N TRP A 208 4.56 2.62 -20.44
CA TRP A 208 4.24 4.02 -20.67
C TRP A 208 3.30 4.65 -19.63
N ALA A 209 2.60 3.85 -18.83
CA ALA A 209 1.72 4.30 -17.76
C ALA A 209 2.35 4.17 -16.35
N ILE A 210 3.62 3.77 -16.23
CA ILE A 210 4.31 3.60 -14.94
C ILE A 210 5.03 4.89 -14.56
N GLY A 211 4.53 5.60 -13.54
CA GLY A 211 5.22 6.77 -12.98
C GLY A 211 5.25 8.00 -13.91
N THR A 212 4.57 7.96 -15.05
CA THR A 212 4.49 9.04 -16.05
C THR A 212 3.33 10.00 -15.80
N GLY A 213 2.39 9.65 -14.91
CA GLY A 213 1.11 10.35 -14.73
C GLY A 213 0.09 10.05 -15.84
N LEU A 214 0.49 9.37 -16.91
CA LEU A 214 -0.43 8.80 -17.90
C LEU A 214 -1.07 7.54 -17.30
N THR A 215 -2.39 7.42 -17.40
CA THR A 215 -3.12 6.24 -16.95
C THR A 215 -3.86 5.65 -18.15
N ALA A 216 -3.71 4.36 -18.38
CA ALA A 216 -4.50 3.68 -19.39
C ALA A 216 -5.98 3.80 -19.04
N THR A 217 -6.83 4.05 -20.03
CA THR A 217 -8.28 4.03 -19.74
C THR A 217 -8.69 2.61 -19.34
N PRO A 218 -9.78 2.45 -18.58
CA PRO A 218 -10.27 1.12 -18.24
C PRO A 218 -10.52 0.22 -19.45
N GLU A 219 -10.95 0.78 -20.58
CA GLU A 219 -11.13 0.06 -21.84
C GLU A 219 -9.80 -0.42 -22.41
N GLN A 220 -8.79 0.46 -22.46
CA GLN A 220 -7.46 0.09 -22.96
C GLN A 220 -6.82 -1.04 -22.13
N ALA A 221 -6.97 -0.98 -20.80
CA ALA A 221 -6.50 -2.03 -19.92
C ALA A 221 -7.29 -3.34 -20.14
N GLN A 222 -8.61 -3.27 -20.24
CA GLN A 222 -9.47 -4.42 -20.49
C GLN A 222 -9.14 -5.13 -21.81
N ASP A 223 -8.92 -4.37 -22.89
CA ASP A 223 -8.62 -4.94 -24.21
C ASP A 223 -7.35 -5.78 -24.16
N THR A 224 -6.25 -5.24 -23.59
CA THR A 224 -5.00 -5.99 -23.47
C THR A 224 -5.13 -7.19 -22.51
N HIS A 225 -5.87 -7.06 -21.40
CA HIS A 225 -6.12 -8.18 -20.49
C HIS A 225 -6.89 -9.32 -21.17
N ALA A 226 -7.93 -8.99 -21.95
CA ALA A 226 -8.70 -9.98 -22.71
C ALA A 226 -7.84 -10.69 -23.75
N ASP A 227 -6.96 -9.94 -24.45
CA ASP A 227 -6.01 -10.51 -25.41
C ASP A 227 -4.99 -11.43 -24.75
N ILE A 228 -4.41 -11.04 -23.60
CA ILE A 228 -3.51 -11.90 -22.81
C ILE A 228 -4.24 -13.18 -22.39
N ARG A 229 -5.48 -13.07 -21.87
CA ARG A 229 -6.25 -14.25 -21.43
C ARG A 229 -6.56 -15.18 -22.59
N LYS A 230 -6.96 -14.63 -23.74
CA LYS A 230 -7.21 -15.40 -24.96
C LYS A 230 -5.95 -16.13 -25.40
N TYR A 231 -4.83 -15.42 -25.49
CA TYR A 231 -3.55 -16.00 -25.90
C TYR A 231 -3.08 -17.09 -24.93
N LEU A 232 -3.23 -16.87 -23.61
CA LEU A 232 -2.96 -17.87 -22.60
C LEU A 232 -3.80 -19.14 -22.80
N GLY A 233 -5.06 -19.00 -23.23
CA GLY A 233 -5.94 -20.12 -23.55
C GLY A 233 -5.46 -20.93 -24.75
N GLU A 234 -4.87 -20.25 -25.75
CA GLU A 234 -4.30 -20.88 -26.95
C GLU A 234 -3.02 -21.66 -26.64
N ILE A 235 -2.14 -21.14 -25.78
CA ILE A 235 -0.81 -21.73 -25.54
C ILE A 235 -0.73 -22.63 -24.31
N ALA A 236 -1.54 -22.41 -23.28
CA ALA A 236 -1.50 -23.14 -22.01
C ALA A 236 -2.82 -23.86 -21.67
N GLY A 237 -3.88 -23.62 -22.47
CA GLY A 237 -5.17 -24.29 -22.36
C GLY A 237 -6.24 -23.45 -21.66
N ALA A 238 -7.50 -23.75 -21.98
CA ALA A 238 -8.66 -22.97 -21.54
C ALA A 238 -8.83 -22.90 -20.00
N ASP A 239 -8.50 -23.98 -19.29
CA ASP A 239 -8.59 -24.01 -17.82
C ASP A 239 -7.56 -23.08 -17.17
N VAL A 240 -6.32 -23.07 -17.67
CA VAL A 240 -5.28 -22.13 -17.23
C VAL A 240 -5.73 -20.68 -17.44
N ALA A 241 -6.26 -20.37 -18.63
CA ALA A 241 -6.74 -19.03 -18.95
C ALA A 241 -7.93 -18.56 -18.09
N ALA A 242 -8.85 -19.48 -17.77
CA ALA A 242 -10.02 -19.16 -16.97
C ALA A 242 -9.67 -18.85 -15.50
N ASN A 243 -8.63 -19.50 -14.96
CA ASN A 243 -8.25 -19.44 -13.55
C ASN A 243 -7.07 -18.49 -13.24
N THR A 244 -6.18 -18.25 -14.21
CA THR A 244 -5.04 -17.33 -14.00
C THR A 244 -5.55 -15.91 -13.79
N ARG A 245 -5.07 -15.27 -12.71
CA ARG A 245 -5.35 -13.86 -12.41
C ARG A 245 -4.44 -12.96 -13.24
N ILE A 246 -4.99 -11.90 -13.81
CA ILE A 246 -4.27 -10.90 -14.58
C ILE A 246 -4.50 -9.53 -13.93
N LEU A 247 -3.42 -8.96 -13.39
CA LEU A 247 -3.43 -7.67 -12.69
C LEU A 247 -3.08 -6.54 -13.64
N TYR A 248 -3.67 -5.38 -13.40
CA TYR A 248 -3.24 -4.13 -14.02
C TYR A 248 -2.09 -3.51 -13.20
N GLY A 249 -0.93 -3.35 -13.81
CA GLY A 249 0.30 -2.83 -13.21
C GLY A 249 0.67 -1.40 -13.61
N GLY A 250 -0.24 -0.65 -14.22
CA GLY A 250 -0.05 0.78 -14.51
C GLY A 250 -0.31 1.68 -13.29
N SER A 251 -0.52 2.99 -13.52
CA SER A 251 -0.78 4.00 -12.46
C SER A 251 -2.16 3.88 -11.79
N ALA A 252 -2.47 2.75 -11.17
CA ALA A 252 -3.64 2.56 -10.32
C ALA A 252 -3.52 3.38 -9.03
N ASN A 253 -4.60 4.07 -8.66
CA ASN A 253 -4.73 4.83 -7.42
C ASN A 253 -6.18 4.73 -6.90
N ALA A 254 -6.47 5.30 -5.72
CA ALA A 254 -7.81 5.20 -5.12
C ALA A 254 -8.94 5.76 -6.00
N ALA A 255 -8.64 6.74 -6.88
CA ALA A 255 -9.63 7.32 -7.77
C ALA A 255 -9.89 6.46 -9.02
N THR A 256 -8.86 5.78 -9.55
CA THR A 256 -8.96 5.00 -10.79
C THR A 256 -9.31 3.54 -10.58
N ALA A 257 -8.96 2.98 -9.41
CA ALA A 257 -9.14 1.57 -9.09
C ALA A 257 -10.59 1.08 -9.25
N PRO A 258 -11.65 1.79 -8.79
CA PRO A 258 -13.03 1.31 -8.97
C PRO A 258 -13.40 1.09 -10.44
N GLY A 259 -13.04 2.03 -11.34
CA GLY A 259 -13.35 1.94 -12.77
C GLY A 259 -12.58 0.83 -13.48
N LEU A 260 -11.32 0.60 -13.11
CA LEU A 260 -10.51 -0.51 -13.62
C LEU A 260 -11.03 -1.86 -13.10
N SER A 261 -11.33 -1.96 -11.81
CA SER A 261 -11.78 -3.21 -11.17
C SER A 261 -13.16 -3.69 -11.63
N ALA A 262 -13.93 -2.83 -12.31
CA ALA A 262 -15.22 -3.18 -12.90
C ALA A 262 -15.08 -3.93 -14.25
N LYS A 263 -13.86 -4.05 -14.79
CA LYS A 263 -13.60 -4.71 -16.07
C LYS A 263 -13.44 -6.22 -15.88
N PRO A 264 -14.06 -7.06 -16.73
CA PRO A 264 -14.21 -8.50 -16.47
C PRO A 264 -12.91 -9.31 -16.48
N ASP A 265 -11.85 -8.82 -17.13
CA ASP A 265 -10.55 -9.50 -17.21
C ASP A 265 -9.47 -8.86 -16.34
N ILE A 266 -9.81 -7.80 -15.60
CA ILE A 266 -8.93 -7.16 -14.61
C ILE A 266 -9.20 -7.77 -13.24
N ASP A 267 -8.31 -8.67 -12.82
CA ASP A 267 -8.46 -9.44 -11.59
C ASP A 267 -7.77 -8.79 -10.38
N GLY A 268 -7.28 -7.55 -10.54
CA GLY A 268 -6.48 -6.92 -9.50
C GLY A 268 -5.50 -5.87 -9.99
N PHE A 269 -4.60 -5.49 -9.09
CA PHE A 269 -3.59 -4.45 -9.33
C PHE A 269 -2.20 -4.86 -8.85
N LEU A 270 -1.17 -4.40 -9.57
CA LEU A 270 0.20 -4.30 -9.04
C LEU A 270 0.56 -2.83 -8.89
N VAL A 271 0.52 -2.34 -7.66
CA VAL A 271 0.57 -0.91 -7.33
C VAL A 271 1.98 -0.49 -6.97
N GLY A 272 2.52 0.51 -7.66
CA GLY A 272 3.80 1.14 -7.36
C GLY A 272 3.67 2.23 -6.27
N GLY A 273 3.80 3.50 -6.65
CA GLY A 273 3.90 4.62 -5.70
C GLY A 273 2.70 4.80 -4.75
N ALA A 274 1.49 4.43 -5.17
CA ALA A 274 0.32 4.47 -4.27
C ALA A 274 0.36 3.41 -3.16
N SER A 275 1.19 2.36 -3.30
CA SER A 275 1.41 1.36 -2.24
C SER A 275 2.25 1.87 -1.07
N LEU A 276 2.92 3.01 -1.25
CA LEU A 276 3.72 3.69 -0.23
C LEU A 276 2.90 4.70 0.59
N LYS A 277 1.58 4.67 0.45
CA LYS A 277 0.65 5.67 0.98
C LYS A 277 -0.57 5.01 1.62
N PRO A 278 -1.28 5.74 2.50
CA PRO A 278 -2.54 5.28 3.10
C PRO A 278 -3.59 4.84 2.07
N GLU A 279 -3.62 5.48 0.89
CA GLU A 279 -4.58 5.17 -0.19
C GLU A 279 -4.47 3.73 -0.72
N PHE A 280 -3.41 2.99 -0.39
CA PHE A 280 -3.30 1.57 -0.76
C PHE A 280 -4.45 0.73 -0.20
N ALA A 281 -4.91 1.02 1.03
CA ALA A 281 -6.07 0.34 1.62
C ALA A 281 -7.36 0.61 0.80
N ASP A 282 -7.53 1.82 0.26
CA ASP A 282 -8.65 2.15 -0.61
C ASP A 282 -8.61 1.35 -1.92
N ILE A 283 -7.40 1.11 -2.46
CA ILE A 283 -7.21 0.27 -3.66
C ILE A 283 -7.55 -1.20 -3.35
N VAL A 284 -7.12 -1.72 -2.20
CA VAL A 284 -7.45 -3.09 -1.74
C VAL A 284 -8.96 -3.28 -1.58
N ASN A 285 -9.66 -2.23 -1.11
CA ASN A 285 -11.09 -2.26 -0.81
C ASN A 285 -11.99 -1.82 -1.97
N CYS A 286 -11.44 -1.55 -3.17
CA CYS A 286 -12.18 -0.83 -4.22
C CYS A 286 -13.40 -1.59 -4.79
N GLN A 287 -13.48 -2.92 -4.62
CA GLN A 287 -14.64 -3.73 -4.98
C GLN A 287 -15.62 -3.94 -3.81
N GLY A 288 -15.22 -3.57 -2.60
CA GLY A 288 -15.92 -3.86 -1.36
C GLY A 288 -16.79 -2.71 -0.85
N THR A 289 -17.23 -2.86 0.40
CA THR A 289 -17.96 -1.82 1.16
C THR A 289 -17.18 -1.33 2.37
N GLU A 290 -15.98 -1.89 2.56
CA GLU A 290 -15.03 -1.55 3.60
C GLU A 290 -14.56 -0.12 3.40
N ASN A 291 -14.76 0.71 4.42
CA ASN A 291 -14.17 2.05 4.46
C ASN A 291 -12.77 1.93 5.04
N SER A 292 -11.77 2.35 4.28
CA SER A 292 -10.40 2.45 4.79
C SER A 292 -10.31 3.58 5.81
N LEU A 293 -9.48 3.39 6.84
CA LEU A 293 -9.12 4.48 7.75
C LEU A 293 -8.24 5.46 6.99
N LYS A 294 -8.65 6.73 6.98
CA LYS A 294 -7.84 7.82 6.41
C LYS A 294 -7.00 8.44 7.53
N PRO A 295 -5.76 8.86 7.24
CA PRO A 295 -5.02 9.68 8.19
C PRO A 295 -5.85 10.89 8.59
N VAL A 296 -5.81 11.23 9.86
CA VAL A 296 -6.56 12.36 10.41
C VAL A 296 -5.62 13.50 10.73
N ASN A 297 -6.03 14.72 10.35
CA ASN A 297 -5.34 15.93 10.75
C ASN A 297 -5.88 16.38 12.11
N ILE A 298 -4.98 16.49 13.07
CA ILE A 298 -5.31 16.84 14.45
C ILE A 298 -4.75 18.22 14.80
N GLY A 299 -5.60 19.02 15.45
CA GLY A 299 -5.22 20.23 16.19
C GLY A 299 -5.07 19.93 17.67
N ILE A 300 -4.07 20.50 18.33
CA ILE A 300 -3.90 20.40 19.79
C ILE A 300 -4.27 21.76 20.40
N ASN A 301 -5.34 21.81 21.20
CA ASN A 301 -5.65 23.03 21.96
C ASN A 301 -5.02 22.96 23.35
N GLY A 302 -4.04 23.82 23.63
CA GLY A 302 -3.20 23.81 24.83
C GLY A 302 -1.92 23.00 24.65
N PHE A 303 -0.75 23.66 24.66
CA PHE A 303 0.57 23.04 24.49
C PHE A 303 1.39 22.96 25.79
N GLY A 304 0.67 22.94 26.92
CA GLY A 304 1.19 22.56 28.22
C GLY A 304 1.58 21.08 28.30
N ARG A 305 1.59 20.51 29.51
CA ARG A 305 2.05 19.12 29.71
C ARG A 305 1.23 18.11 28.90
N ILE A 306 -0.09 18.22 28.88
CA ILE A 306 -0.97 17.28 28.17
C ILE A 306 -0.77 17.37 26.66
N GLY A 307 -0.78 18.57 26.08
CA GLY A 307 -0.61 18.76 24.64
C GLY A 307 0.72 18.22 24.12
N ARG A 308 1.82 18.41 24.87
CA ARG A 308 3.12 17.83 24.50
C ARG A 308 3.14 16.29 24.57
N LEU A 309 2.35 15.68 25.46
CA LEU A 309 2.19 14.22 25.48
C LEU A 309 1.39 13.71 24.28
N VAL A 310 0.34 14.42 23.89
CA VAL A 310 -0.42 14.12 22.67
C VAL A 310 0.49 14.19 21.46
N MET A 311 1.31 15.25 21.34
CA MET A 311 2.29 15.39 20.26
C MET A 311 3.30 14.22 20.25
N ARG A 312 3.83 13.81 21.41
CA ARG A 312 4.76 12.66 21.52
C ARG A 312 4.09 11.33 21.17
N ALA A 313 2.83 11.15 21.55
CA ALA A 313 2.08 9.93 21.22
C ALA A 313 1.79 9.82 19.72
N ALA A 314 1.48 10.95 19.08
CA ALA A 314 1.20 11.03 17.64
C ALA A 314 2.45 10.88 16.75
N GLN A 315 3.64 11.18 17.27
CA GLN A 315 4.88 11.29 16.48
C GLN A 315 5.14 10.08 15.56
N ASN A 316 4.89 8.87 16.06
CA ASN A 316 5.19 7.62 15.35
C ASN A 316 3.94 6.95 14.75
N ASP A 317 2.79 7.63 14.79
CA ASP A 317 1.57 7.10 14.19
C ASP A 317 1.36 7.70 12.79
N PRO A 318 1.54 6.90 11.72
CA PRO A 318 1.36 7.39 10.35
C PRO A 318 -0.11 7.72 10.02
N MET A 319 -1.06 7.32 10.86
CA MET A 319 -2.48 7.68 10.72
C MET A 319 -2.83 9.02 11.39
N VAL A 320 -1.89 9.65 12.10
CA VAL A 320 -2.13 10.90 12.82
C VAL A 320 -1.17 12.00 12.36
N ASN A 321 -1.72 13.09 11.84
CA ASN A 321 -0.96 14.27 11.45
C ASN A 321 -1.29 15.43 12.39
N ILE A 322 -0.36 15.83 13.24
CA ILE A 322 -0.52 17.09 13.98
C ILE A 322 -0.21 18.24 13.04
N VAL A 323 -1.22 19.06 12.74
CA VAL A 323 -1.11 20.18 11.78
C VAL A 323 -1.36 21.54 12.41
N GLY A 324 -1.95 21.55 13.62
CA GLY A 324 -2.26 22.77 14.34
C GLY A 324 -1.99 22.64 15.84
N ILE A 325 -1.50 23.71 16.46
CA ILE A 325 -1.41 23.88 17.90
C ILE A 325 -2.02 25.24 18.25
N ASN A 326 -2.85 25.31 19.28
CA ASN A 326 -3.27 26.59 19.85
C ASN A 326 -2.76 26.70 21.28
N ASP A 327 -2.04 27.76 21.60
CA ASP A 327 -1.75 28.11 22.99
C ASP A 327 -1.57 29.64 23.10
N PRO A 328 -2.48 30.37 23.76
CA PRO A 328 -2.42 31.82 23.84
C PRO A 328 -1.36 32.34 24.83
N PHE A 329 -0.66 31.44 25.55
CA PHE A 329 0.27 31.82 26.61
C PHE A 329 1.72 31.36 26.35
N ILE A 330 1.92 30.44 25.42
CA ILE A 330 3.22 29.85 25.12
C ILE A 330 3.61 30.22 23.69
N GLY A 331 4.56 31.15 23.53
CA GLY A 331 5.11 31.50 22.21
C GLY A 331 5.95 30.36 21.59
N THR A 332 6.12 30.38 20.27
CA THR A 332 6.75 29.30 19.49
C THR A 332 8.20 28.98 19.90
N GLU A 333 9.01 29.99 20.24
CA GLU A 333 10.36 29.79 20.78
C GLU A 333 10.35 28.98 22.08
N TYR A 334 9.38 29.24 22.95
CA TYR A 334 9.25 28.52 24.22
C TYR A 334 8.63 27.13 24.01
N MET A 335 7.72 26.98 23.04
CA MET A 335 7.21 25.66 22.63
C MET A 335 8.35 24.74 22.16
N GLU A 336 9.28 25.24 21.34
CA GLU A 336 10.47 24.49 20.91
C GLU A 336 11.24 24.00 22.14
N TYR A 337 11.58 24.92 23.05
CA TYR A 337 12.35 24.59 24.25
C TYR A 337 11.65 23.54 25.12
N MET A 338 10.37 23.74 25.44
CA MET A 338 9.61 22.86 26.33
C MET A 338 9.36 21.48 25.72
N PHE A 339 9.21 21.39 24.41
CA PHE A 339 9.03 20.11 23.73
C PHE A 339 10.34 19.33 23.65
N LYS A 340 11.44 20.03 23.33
CA LYS A 340 12.78 19.47 23.28
C LYS A 340 13.27 19.01 24.65
N HIS A 341 13.00 19.77 25.70
CA HIS A 341 13.47 19.51 27.06
C HIS A 341 12.30 19.26 28.00
N ASP A 342 11.86 18.00 28.08
CA ASP A 342 10.80 17.59 29.02
C ASP A 342 11.41 16.90 30.24
N THR A 343 11.06 17.37 31.44
CA THR A 343 11.62 16.83 32.70
C THR A 343 11.13 15.43 33.04
N THR A 344 10.00 15.01 32.46
CA THR A 344 9.39 13.69 32.71
C THR A 344 9.80 12.69 31.62
N HIS A 345 9.83 13.13 30.36
CA HIS A 345 10.09 12.27 29.21
C HIS A 345 11.49 12.41 28.61
N GLY A 346 12.33 13.24 29.22
CA GLY A 346 13.69 13.50 28.77
C GLY A 346 13.74 14.33 27.48
N ILE A 347 14.94 14.36 26.91
CA ILE A 347 15.21 15.08 25.67
C ILE A 347 14.46 14.41 24.53
N TYR A 348 13.75 15.21 23.72
CA TYR A 348 13.10 14.71 22.52
C TYR A 348 14.16 14.18 21.54
N PRO A 349 14.03 12.93 21.05
CA PRO A 349 15.07 12.31 20.21
C PRO A 349 15.13 12.87 18.79
N GLY A 350 14.07 13.55 18.34
CA GLY A 350 13.94 14.12 17.01
C GLY A 350 14.37 15.58 16.90
N THR A 351 14.00 16.23 15.80
CA THR A 351 14.25 17.65 15.58
C THR A 351 13.04 18.49 15.98
N VAL A 352 13.31 19.65 16.57
CA VAL A 352 12.31 20.65 16.95
C VAL A 352 12.94 22.00 16.64
N LYS A 353 12.23 22.85 15.92
CA LYS A 353 12.71 24.17 15.51
C LYS A 353 11.57 25.18 15.45
N CYS A 354 11.73 26.31 16.10
CA CYS A 354 10.90 27.49 15.86
C CYS A 354 11.23 28.06 14.47
N ILE A 355 10.21 28.20 13.62
CA ILE A 355 10.37 28.78 12.29
C ILE A 355 10.05 30.28 12.33
N ASP A 356 8.91 30.61 12.92
CA ASP A 356 8.44 31.98 13.16
C ASP A 356 7.40 31.99 14.31
N ASP A 357 6.80 33.14 14.59
CA ASP A 357 5.81 33.32 15.67
C ASP A 357 4.50 32.51 15.45
N LYS A 358 4.31 31.92 14.27
CA LYS A 358 3.12 31.15 13.89
C LYS A 358 3.42 29.72 13.46
N HIS A 359 4.68 29.29 13.49
CA HIS A 359 5.06 27.96 13.03
C HIS A 359 6.20 27.37 13.84
N ILE A 360 6.03 26.10 14.18
CA ILE A 360 7.11 25.23 14.62
C ILE A 360 7.29 24.09 13.63
N GLU A 361 8.50 23.56 13.55
CA GLU A 361 8.81 22.35 12.78
C GLU A 361 9.22 21.24 13.75
N ILE A 362 8.60 20.08 13.63
CA ILE A 362 8.94 18.88 14.40
C ILE A 362 9.19 17.75 13.41
N ASP A 363 10.38 17.16 13.43
CA ASP A 363 10.82 16.08 12.52
C ASP A 363 10.57 16.41 11.03
N GLY A 364 10.79 17.66 10.64
CA GLY A 364 10.58 18.17 9.28
C GLY A 364 9.12 18.45 8.91
N LYS A 365 8.16 18.24 9.83
CA LYS A 365 6.75 18.60 9.64
C LYS A 365 6.48 19.99 10.20
N GLN A 366 6.07 20.92 9.35
CA GLN A 366 5.66 22.26 9.77
C GLN A 366 4.25 22.25 10.35
N ILE A 367 4.07 22.86 11.52
CA ILE A 367 2.83 22.89 12.30
C ILE A 367 2.45 24.34 12.53
N ARG A 368 1.19 24.69 12.23
CA ARG A 368 0.70 26.06 12.45
C ARG A 368 0.34 26.27 13.92
N VAL A 369 0.77 27.38 14.47
CA VAL A 369 0.49 27.81 15.84
C VAL A 369 -0.50 28.97 15.85
N PHE A 370 -1.49 28.86 16.72
CA PHE A 370 -2.51 29.88 16.99
C PHE A 370 -2.34 30.37 18.43
N GLU A 371 -2.61 31.66 18.65
CA GLU A 371 -2.57 32.30 19.97
C GLU A 371 -3.96 32.89 20.29
N GLU A 372 -5.01 32.09 20.18
CA GLU A 372 -6.38 32.53 20.40
C GLU A 372 -6.93 31.97 21.72
N MET A 373 -7.46 32.86 22.55
CA MET A 373 -8.01 32.52 23.87
C MET A 373 -9.41 31.92 23.78
N ASP A 374 -10.20 32.32 22.78
CA ASP A 374 -11.56 31.82 22.58
C ASP A 374 -11.51 30.59 21.64
N PRO A 375 -11.75 29.37 22.14
CA PRO A 375 -11.66 28.16 21.32
C PRO A 375 -12.57 28.18 20.08
N ALA A 376 -13.67 28.94 20.12
CA ALA A 376 -14.59 29.08 18.99
C ALA A 376 -14.06 29.96 17.85
N LYS A 377 -13.01 30.77 18.11
CA LYS A 377 -12.40 31.68 17.12
C LYS A 377 -11.12 31.13 16.49
N ILE A 378 -10.61 30.01 16.99
CA ILE A 378 -9.41 29.38 16.43
C ILE A 378 -9.74 28.93 15.00
N ALA A 379 -9.00 29.45 14.02
CA ALA A 379 -9.19 29.15 12.61
C ALA A 379 -8.59 27.80 12.21
N TRP A 380 -9.05 26.72 12.85
CA TRP A 380 -8.59 25.35 12.63
C TRP A 380 -8.67 24.91 11.16
N GLY A 381 -9.71 25.36 10.46
CA GLY A 381 -9.89 25.09 9.03
C GLY A 381 -8.72 25.60 8.17
N ASP A 382 -8.09 26.72 8.55
CA ASP A 382 -6.95 27.25 7.81
C ASP A 382 -5.69 26.38 7.94
N ALA A 383 -5.63 25.54 8.97
CA ALA A 383 -4.58 24.54 9.17
C ALA A 383 -4.99 23.15 8.66
N GLY A 384 -6.21 22.99 8.12
CA GLY A 384 -6.73 21.71 7.64
C GLY A 384 -6.97 20.68 8.75
N VAL A 385 -7.31 21.13 9.96
CA VAL A 385 -7.60 20.25 11.10
C VAL A 385 -8.99 19.60 10.97
N ASP A 386 -9.03 18.27 11.11
CA ASP A 386 -10.27 17.48 11.15
C ASP A 386 -10.82 17.35 12.59
N TYR A 387 -9.92 17.09 13.55
CA TYR A 387 -10.26 16.85 14.96
C TYR A 387 -9.40 17.70 15.88
N VAL A 388 -9.98 18.18 16.97
CA VAL A 388 -9.23 18.92 18.00
C VAL A 388 -9.13 18.08 19.26
N VAL A 389 -7.90 17.88 19.73
CA VAL A 389 -7.61 17.31 21.04
C VAL A 389 -7.53 18.44 22.04
N GLU A 390 -8.57 18.55 22.86
CA GLU A 390 -8.64 19.53 23.94
C GLU A 390 -7.68 19.14 25.07
N SER A 391 -6.60 19.90 25.20
CA SER A 391 -5.45 19.66 26.08
C SER A 391 -5.18 20.83 27.02
N THR A 392 -6.07 21.82 27.08
CA THR A 392 -6.04 22.84 28.13
C THR A 392 -6.39 22.15 29.47
N GLY A 393 -5.50 22.33 30.45
CA GLY A 393 -5.58 21.69 31.77
C GLY A 393 -6.51 22.41 32.73
#